data_AF-A0A2C6DMW1-F1
#
_entry.id   AF-A0A2C6DMW1-F1
#
_cell.length_a   1.000
_cell.length_b   1.000
_cell.length_c   1.000
_cell.angle_alpha   90.00
_cell.angle_beta   90.00
_cell.angle_gamma   90.00
#
_symmetry.space_group_name_H-M   'P 1'
#
loop_
_entity.id
_entity.type
_entity.pdbx_description
1 polymer ?
#
loop_
_entity_poly.entity_id
_entity_poly.type
_entity_poly.pdbx_seq_one_letter_code
_entity_poly.pdbx_strand_id
1 'polypeptide(L)'
;MKKIIFFLISGLMLCPYSSIGAGFNCDIEGKTHVEATICNNSDLSELDSQMSGAYFQLLNTAGVKKSVLKKAQLNWLKSREKRCFGNRELNTSPEQCLFKLYQSRISELLGHPLAGSDLPD
;
A
#
# COMPACT_ATOMS: atom_id res chain seq x y z
N MET A 1 -48.85 -31.03 -31.05
CA MET A 1 -48.31 -31.25 -29.69
C MET A 1 -46.98 -30.53 -29.59
N LYS A 2 -46.92 -29.50 -28.73
CA LYS A 2 -45.85 -28.48 -28.65
C LYS A 2 -44.85 -28.93 -27.59
N LYS A 3 -43.59 -29.18 -27.95
CA LYS A 3 -42.51 -29.45 -26.97
C LYS A 3 -41.61 -28.22 -26.91
N ILE A 4 -41.87 -27.39 -25.90
CA ILE A 4 -41.04 -26.23 -25.57
C ILE A 4 -39.81 -26.77 -24.84
N ILE A 5 -38.64 -26.69 -25.48
CA ILE A 5 -37.37 -26.99 -24.84
C ILE A 5 -36.95 -25.72 -24.09
N PHE A 6 -37.20 -25.70 -22.78
CA PHE A 6 -36.66 -24.70 -21.85
C PHE A 6 -35.25 -25.17 -21.48
N PHE A 7 -34.21 -24.64 -22.14
CA PHE A 7 -32.84 -24.80 -21.65
C PHE A 7 -32.47 -23.54 -20.86
N LEU A 8 -32.29 -23.75 -19.56
CA LEU A 8 -31.97 -22.77 -18.53
C LEU A 8 -30.74 -21.94 -18.93
N ILE A 9 -30.94 -20.64 -19.07
CA ILE A 9 -29.86 -19.65 -19.14
C ILE A 9 -29.26 -19.60 -17.73
N SER A 10 -28.21 -20.40 -17.52
CA SER A 10 -27.38 -20.35 -16.32
C SER A 10 -26.64 -19.01 -16.33
N GLY A 11 -27.21 -18.01 -15.65
CA GLY A 11 -26.60 -16.71 -15.44
C GLY A 11 -25.32 -16.85 -14.62
N LEU A 12 -24.18 -16.85 -15.30
CA LEU A 12 -22.87 -16.72 -14.66
C LEU A 12 -22.75 -15.28 -14.13
N MET A 13 -23.11 -15.10 -12.86
CA MET A 13 -22.90 -13.87 -12.10
C MET A 13 -21.39 -13.67 -11.94
N LEU A 14 -20.80 -12.87 -12.82
CA LEU A 14 -19.46 -12.31 -12.62
C LEU A 14 -19.58 -11.25 -11.52
N CYS A 15 -19.31 -11.64 -10.27
CA CYS A 15 -19.08 -10.67 -9.21
C CYS A 15 -17.86 -9.83 -9.61
N PRO A 16 -17.98 -8.49 -9.71
CA PRO A 16 -16.81 -7.65 -9.84
C PRO A 16 -16.02 -7.78 -8.53
N TYR A 17 -14.86 -8.41 -8.60
CA TYR A 17 -13.86 -8.28 -7.55
C TYR A 17 -13.48 -6.81 -7.51
N SER A 18 -14.02 -6.07 -6.54
CA SER A 18 -13.50 -4.75 -6.19
C SER A 18 -12.04 -4.97 -5.82
N SER A 19 -11.14 -4.65 -6.76
CA SER A 19 -9.72 -4.66 -6.50
C SER A 19 -9.48 -3.66 -5.38
N ILE A 20 -9.18 -4.17 -4.18
CA ILE A 20 -8.56 -3.38 -3.11
C ILE A 20 -7.17 -3.09 -3.63
N GLY A 21 -7.07 -2.00 -4.38
CA GLY A 21 -5.84 -1.61 -5.05
C GLY A 21 -4.83 -1.13 -4.03
N ALA A 22 -3.57 -1.49 -4.22
CA ALA A 22 -2.48 -0.76 -3.58
C ALA A 22 -2.49 0.69 -4.09
N GLY A 23 -1.72 1.57 -3.46
CA GLY A 23 -1.45 2.92 -3.97
C GLY A 23 -0.69 2.96 -5.31
N PHE A 24 -0.46 1.80 -5.93
CA PHE A 24 0.21 1.61 -7.21
C PHE A 24 -0.43 0.45 -8.01
N ASN A 25 -0.05 0.32 -9.29
CA ASN A 25 -0.59 -0.71 -10.17
C ASN A 25 0.10 -2.07 -9.95
N CYS A 26 -0.67 -3.07 -9.49
CA CYS A 26 -0.19 -4.43 -9.29
C CYS A 26 0.05 -5.25 -10.55
N ASP A 27 -0.26 -4.73 -11.75
CA ASP A 27 -0.05 -5.45 -13.02
C ASP A 27 1.23 -5.02 -13.76
N ILE A 28 2.09 -4.20 -13.15
CA ILE A 28 3.36 -3.77 -13.76
C ILE A 28 4.47 -4.82 -13.66
N GLU A 29 5.26 -5.02 -14.71
CA GLU A 29 6.49 -5.82 -14.60
C GLU A 29 7.58 -5.06 -13.80
N GLY A 30 8.54 -5.80 -13.23
CA GLY A 30 9.69 -5.20 -12.55
C GLY A 30 9.45 -4.70 -11.11
N LYS A 31 8.49 -5.30 -10.39
CA LYS A 31 8.21 -4.95 -8.99
C LYS A 31 9.41 -5.21 -8.07
N THR A 32 9.56 -4.33 -7.09
CA THR A 32 10.38 -4.57 -5.89
C THR A 32 9.80 -5.72 -5.05
N HIS A 33 10.58 -6.27 -4.10
CA HIS A 33 10.08 -7.35 -3.24
C HIS A 33 8.92 -6.86 -2.38
N VAL A 34 8.99 -5.60 -1.93
CA VAL A 34 7.91 -4.95 -1.20
C VAL A 34 6.64 -4.85 -2.06
N GLU A 35 6.74 -4.35 -3.29
CA GLU A 35 5.58 -4.21 -4.17
C GLU A 35 4.96 -5.57 -4.52
N ALA A 36 5.78 -6.59 -4.77
CA ALA A 36 5.28 -7.95 -4.98
C ALA A 36 4.56 -8.49 -3.73
N THR A 37 5.08 -8.22 -2.54
CA THR A 37 4.46 -8.66 -1.27
C THR A 37 3.14 -7.95 -1.02
N ILE A 38 3.06 -6.65 -1.30
CA ILE A 38 1.83 -5.86 -1.19
C ILE A 38 0.77 -6.39 -2.16
N CYS A 39 1.13 -6.65 -3.43
CA CYS A 39 0.18 -7.15 -4.42
C CYS A 39 -0.39 -8.53 -4.10
N ASN A 40 0.35 -9.35 -3.33
CA ASN A 40 -0.08 -10.69 -2.94
C ASN A 40 -0.73 -10.73 -1.54
N ASN A 41 -0.89 -9.60 -0.86
CA ASN A 41 -1.44 -9.53 0.49
C ASN A 41 -2.46 -8.39 0.60
N SER A 42 -3.75 -8.73 0.70
CA SER A 42 -4.85 -7.76 0.73
C SER A 42 -4.75 -6.75 1.85
N ASP A 43 -4.28 -7.16 3.02
CA ASP A 43 -4.19 -6.29 4.18
C ASP A 43 -3.05 -5.27 4.04
N LEU A 44 -1.93 -5.70 3.44
CA LEU A 44 -0.83 -4.80 3.09
C LEU A 44 -1.21 -3.86 1.92
N SER A 45 -2.01 -4.34 0.97
CA SER A 45 -2.59 -3.53 -0.11
C SER A 45 -3.46 -2.40 0.46
N GLU A 46 -4.33 -2.73 1.40
CA GLU A 46 -5.18 -1.78 2.10
C GLU A 46 -4.35 -0.76 2.89
N LEU A 47 -3.33 -1.21 3.64
CA LEU A 47 -2.42 -0.30 4.34
C LEU A 47 -1.66 0.63 3.39
N ASP A 48 -1.28 0.15 2.20
CA ASP A 48 -0.62 0.98 1.19
C ASP A 48 -1.53 2.07 0.63
N SER A 49 -2.81 1.73 0.41
CA SER A 49 -3.85 2.70 0.06
C SER A 49 -4.10 3.72 1.17
N GLN A 50 -4.23 3.29 2.43
CA GLN A 50 -4.42 4.20 3.58
C GLN A 50 -3.23 5.15 3.76
N MET A 51 -2.00 4.64 3.67
CA MET A 51 -0.79 5.44 3.76
C MET A 51 -0.71 6.48 2.65
N SER A 52 -1.05 6.08 1.41
CA SER A 52 -1.13 6.99 0.28
C SER A 52 -2.18 8.09 0.50
N GLY A 53 -3.36 7.73 1.01
CA GLY A 53 -4.41 8.67 1.40
C GLY A 53 -3.93 9.68 2.44
N ALA A 54 -3.31 9.22 3.53
CA ALA A 54 -2.77 10.08 4.58
C ALA A 54 -1.68 11.03 4.05
N TYR A 55 -0.80 10.54 3.17
CA TYR A 55 0.22 11.37 2.52
C TYR A 55 -0.41 12.49 1.67
N PHE A 56 -1.40 12.17 0.84
CA PHE A 56 -2.07 13.18 0.00
C PHE A 56 -2.90 14.16 0.82
N GLN A 57 -3.54 13.71 1.89
CA GLN A 57 -4.23 14.59 2.84
C GLN A 57 -3.26 15.62 3.41
N LEU A 58 -2.13 15.18 3.99
CA LEU A 58 -1.09 16.05 4.53
C LEU A 58 -0.49 16.98 3.46
N LEU A 59 -0.21 16.46 2.27
CA LEU A 59 0.38 17.25 1.18
C LEU A 59 -0.51 18.44 0.78
N ASN A 60 -1.82 18.32 0.98
CA ASN A 60 -2.81 19.34 0.66
C ASN A 60 -3.16 20.26 1.86
N THR A 61 -2.66 19.97 3.05
CA THR A 61 -2.85 20.82 4.24
C THR A 61 -2.07 22.14 4.11
N ALA A 62 -2.72 23.26 4.45
CA ALA A 62 -2.09 24.58 4.45
C ALA A 62 -0.93 24.67 5.46
N GLY A 63 0.13 25.42 5.12
CA GLY A 63 1.31 25.59 5.98
C GLY A 63 2.34 24.46 5.91
N VAL A 64 2.03 23.35 5.23
CA VAL A 64 2.96 22.22 5.07
C VAL A 64 4.07 22.54 4.07
N LYS A 65 5.32 22.30 4.46
CA LYS A 65 6.49 22.36 3.56
C LYS A 65 6.50 21.15 2.62
N LYS A 66 5.79 21.27 1.48
CA LYS A 66 5.60 20.17 0.51
C LYS A 66 6.91 19.51 0.04
N SER A 67 7.97 20.27 -0.16
CA SER A 67 9.29 19.73 -0.57
C SER A 67 9.90 18.80 0.48
N VAL A 68 9.81 19.19 1.75
CA VAL A 68 10.29 18.39 2.89
C VAL A 68 9.48 17.10 2.99
N LEU A 69 8.15 17.20 2.91
CA LEU A 69 7.27 16.04 2.96
C LEU A 69 7.55 15.06 1.81
N LYS A 70 7.68 15.55 0.58
CA LYS A 70 7.99 14.72 -0.59
C LYS A 70 9.33 14.00 -0.42
N LYS A 71 10.36 14.70 0.06
CA LYS A 71 11.67 14.08 0.33
C LYS A 71 11.58 13.00 1.41
N ALA A 72 10.88 13.29 2.51
CA ALA A 72 10.66 12.32 3.59
C ALA A 72 9.91 11.07 3.09
N GLN A 73 8.85 11.26 2.31
CA GLN A 73 8.06 10.16 1.74
C GLN A 73 8.90 9.28 0.80
N LEU A 74 9.68 9.89 -0.10
CA LEU A 74 10.57 9.15 -1.00
C LEU A 74 11.65 8.37 -0.24
N ASN A 75 12.22 8.96 0.81
CA ASN A 75 13.20 8.28 1.66
C ASN A 75 12.57 7.10 2.40
N TRP A 76 11.36 7.27 2.93
CA TRP A 76 10.61 6.20 3.57
C TRP A 76 10.34 5.04 2.59
N LEU A 77 9.85 5.34 1.38
CA LEU A 77 9.59 4.34 0.32
C LEU A 77 10.86 3.57 -0.09
N LYS A 78 12.03 4.20 -0.08
CA LYS A 78 13.31 3.52 -0.34
C LYS A 78 13.77 2.65 0.84
N SER A 79 13.48 3.10 2.07
CA SER A 79 13.94 2.41 3.28
C SER A 79 13.23 1.09 3.52
N ARG A 80 11.95 0.97 3.14
CA ARG A 80 11.10 -0.20 3.43
C ARG A 80 11.66 -1.51 2.85
N GLU A 81 12.24 -1.44 1.64
CA GLU A 81 12.88 -2.59 0.99
C GLU A 81 14.03 -3.14 1.86
N LYS A 82 14.98 -2.27 2.22
CA LYS A 82 16.14 -2.66 3.03
C LYS A 82 15.74 -3.11 4.44
N ARG A 83 14.73 -2.48 5.04
CA ARG A 83 14.30 -2.79 6.41
C ARG A 83 13.59 -4.13 6.52
N CYS A 84 12.79 -4.51 5.53
CA CYS A 84 12.02 -5.75 5.59
C CYS A 84 12.61 -6.93 4.80
N PHE A 85 13.45 -6.66 3.80
CA PHE A 85 14.08 -7.68 2.95
C PHE A 85 15.61 -7.71 3.01
N GLY A 86 16.25 -6.77 3.72
CA GLY A 86 17.69 -6.79 3.99
C GLY A 86 18.05 -7.64 5.21
N ASN A 87 18.64 -7.00 6.23
CA ASN A 87 19.08 -7.66 7.47
C ASN A 87 17.90 -7.86 8.42
N ARG A 88 17.23 -9.00 8.31
CA ARG A 88 16.05 -9.32 9.11
C ARG A 88 16.44 -9.62 10.56
N GLU A 89 15.67 -9.08 11.49
CA GLU A 89 15.62 -9.56 12.86
C GLU A 89 15.15 -11.02 12.86
N LEU A 90 15.73 -11.86 13.73
CA LEU A 90 15.70 -13.34 13.60
C LEU A 90 14.29 -13.97 13.59
N ASN A 91 13.22 -13.22 13.89
CA ASN A 91 11.87 -13.74 14.09
C ASN A 91 10.75 -12.91 13.44
N THR A 92 11.06 -12.07 12.44
CA THR A 92 10.04 -11.24 11.78
C THR A 92 9.95 -11.57 10.29
N SER A 93 8.77 -11.97 9.83
CA SER A 93 8.49 -12.13 8.38
C SER A 93 8.47 -10.77 7.67
N PRO A 94 8.79 -10.71 6.36
CA PRO A 94 8.71 -9.45 5.60
C PRO A 94 7.34 -8.79 5.69
N GLU A 95 6.25 -9.57 5.67
CA GLU A 95 4.89 -9.10 5.81
C GLU A 95 4.68 -8.41 7.16
N GLN A 96 5.04 -9.07 8.27
CA GLN A 96 4.94 -8.50 9.62
C GLN A 96 5.79 -7.23 9.79
N CYS A 97 6.97 -7.19 9.16
CA CYS A 97 7.80 -5.99 9.12
C CYS A 97 7.06 -4.85 8.40
N LEU A 98 6.50 -5.12 7.21
CA LEU A 98 5.79 -4.13 6.43
C LEU A 98 4.55 -3.62 7.16
N PHE A 99 3.75 -4.49 7.78
CA PHE A 99 2.61 -4.09 8.61
C PHE A 99 2.99 -3.01 9.63
N LYS A 100 4.06 -3.26 10.40
CA LYS A 100 4.55 -2.32 11.40
C LYS A 100 5.03 -1.00 10.78
N LEU A 101 5.76 -1.06 9.66
CA LEU A 101 6.24 0.13 8.96
C LEU A 101 5.11 1.01 8.43
N TYR A 102 4.09 0.40 7.83
CA TYR A 102 2.94 1.11 7.28
C TYR A 102 2.09 1.73 8.38
N GLN A 103 1.77 0.99 9.45
CA GLN A 103 1.04 1.54 10.60
C GLN A 103 1.76 2.72 11.22
N SER A 104 3.09 2.60 11.43
CA SER A 104 3.91 3.68 11.95
C SER A 104 3.87 4.91 11.03
N ARG A 105 3.99 4.70 9.71
CA ARG A 105 3.99 5.80 8.74
C ARG A 105 2.64 6.50 8.66
N ILE A 106 1.55 5.74 8.64
CA ILE A 106 0.18 6.28 8.68
C ILE A 106 0.02 7.14 9.94
N SER A 107 0.43 6.65 11.10
CA SER A 107 0.32 7.41 12.36
C SER A 107 1.14 8.70 12.33
N GLU A 108 2.36 8.68 11.78
CA GLU A 108 3.21 9.87 11.60
C GLU A 108 2.55 10.89 10.66
N LEU A 109 2.01 10.41 9.54
CA LEU A 109 1.32 11.23 8.54
C LEU A 109 -0.02 11.77 9.05
N LEU A 110 -0.68 11.15 10.03
CA LEU A 110 -1.92 11.68 10.59
C LEU A 110 -1.71 12.56 11.83
N GLY A 111 -0.60 12.39 12.55
CA GLY A 111 -0.30 13.10 13.81
C GLY A 111 0.53 14.40 13.70
N HIS A 112 1.26 14.63 12.60
CA HIS A 112 2.13 15.79 12.28
C HIS A 112 2.97 16.40 13.44
N PRO A 113 4.25 15.98 13.58
CA PRO A 113 5.31 16.94 13.28
C PRO A 113 6.45 16.34 12.44
N LEU A 114 6.80 17.05 11.36
CA LEU A 114 8.07 16.86 10.65
C LEU A 114 9.20 17.57 11.42
N ALA A 115 9.64 16.98 12.53
CA ALA A 115 10.88 17.38 13.18
C ALA A 115 12.07 16.87 12.35
N GLY A 116 13.07 17.72 12.11
CA GLY A 116 14.20 17.47 11.23
C GLY A 116 15.18 16.36 11.65
N SER A 117 14.80 15.44 12.53
CA SER A 117 15.63 14.35 13.05
C SER A 117 15.59 13.06 12.23
N ASP A 118 14.66 12.92 11.27
CA ASP A 118 14.57 11.75 10.39
C ASP A 118 15.16 12.00 8.98
N LEU A 119 15.89 13.10 8.82
CA LEU A 119 16.76 13.30 7.66
C LEU A 119 18.07 12.55 7.94
N PRO A 120 18.42 11.49 7.20
CA PRO A 120 19.82 11.10 7.14
C PRO A 120 20.61 12.25 6.52
N ASP A 121 21.75 12.57 7.12
CA ASP A 121 22.75 13.51 6.61
C ASP A 121 23.05 13.28 5.11
#